data_AF-A0A1F4WH27-F1
#
_entry.id   AF-A0A1F4WH27-F1
#
_cell.length_a   1.000
_cell.length_b   1.000
_cell.length_c   1.000
_cell.angle_alpha   90.00
_cell.angle_beta   90.00
_cell.angle_gamma   90.00
#
_symmetry.space_group_name_H-M   'P 1'
#
loop_
_entity.id
_entity.type
_entity.pdbx_description
1 polymer ?
#
loop_
_entity_poly.entity_id
_entity_poly.type
_entity_poly.pdbx_seq_one_letter_code
_entity_poly.pdbx_strand_id
1 'polypeptide(L)'
;MGISFIVTGNKENVRKALLEDLLKKHTPKTSFNLDSENNPDILIISTEKEKKNIGIGQVKIAIKFLQEKPFSHENKILIFDKAERLTTEAQNALLKTLEEPPEFALIFLLTPTASALLETVQSRCKKINPDQTRGTNSAETVSSEKDAANNFEDILKMRVGERLELAIELAKEEREDLINMLDNWVVQGREVLLKNPTAENAENLNLTLQLKQDLEKTNVNARLGLENVFLHLL
;
A
#
# COMPACT_ATOMS: atom_id res chain seq x y z
N MET A 1 22.38 -10.05 -6.78
CA MET A 1 21.91 -9.22 -7.92
C MET A 1 20.84 -8.26 -7.41
N GLY A 2 20.93 -6.98 -7.78
CA GLY A 2 19.97 -5.97 -7.35
C GLY A 2 18.60 -6.22 -7.97
N ILE A 3 17.57 -5.54 -7.46
CA ILE A 3 16.21 -5.73 -7.95
C ILE A 3 15.52 -4.38 -8.14
N SER A 4 14.84 -4.24 -9.28
CA SER A 4 14.04 -3.08 -9.62
C SER A 4 12.57 -3.44 -9.67
N PHE A 5 11.73 -2.67 -8.98
CA PHE A 5 10.30 -2.87 -8.87
C PHE A 5 9.53 -1.67 -9.44
N ILE A 6 8.41 -1.96 -10.09
CA ILE A 6 7.37 -0.97 -10.37
C ILE A 6 6.20 -1.32 -9.45
N VAL A 7 5.86 -0.41 -8.54
CA VAL A 7 4.74 -0.55 -7.62
C VAL A 7 3.59 0.28 -8.15
N THR A 8 2.52 -0.41 -8.55
CA THR A 8 1.31 0.19 -9.11
C THR A 8 0.19 0.32 -8.08
N GLY A 9 -0.77 1.23 -8.30
CA GLY A 9 -1.94 1.37 -7.44
C GLY A 9 -2.53 2.78 -7.43
N ASN A 10 -3.85 2.88 -7.55
CA ASN A 10 -4.55 4.17 -7.65
C ASN A 10 -4.43 5.03 -6.37
N LYS A 11 -4.34 4.39 -5.20
CA LYS A 11 -4.20 5.07 -3.91
C LYS A 11 -2.73 5.13 -3.51
N GLU A 12 -2.26 6.30 -3.05
CA GLU A 12 -0.88 6.48 -2.58
C GLU A 12 -0.55 5.59 -1.37
N ASN A 13 -1.47 5.52 -0.40
CA ASN A 13 -1.30 4.71 0.80
C ASN A 13 -1.12 3.22 0.47
N VAL A 14 -1.84 2.72 -0.53
CA VAL A 14 -1.70 1.32 -0.99
C VAL A 14 -0.31 1.06 -1.58
N ARG A 15 0.21 1.99 -2.40
CA ARG A 15 1.56 1.87 -2.95
C ARG A 15 2.63 1.92 -1.85
N LYS A 16 2.44 2.77 -0.83
CA LYS A 16 3.33 2.85 0.34
C LYS A 16 3.31 1.56 1.16
N ALA A 17 2.14 1.00 1.44
CA ALA A 17 2.02 -0.28 2.14
C ALA A 17 2.71 -1.43 1.38
N LEU A 18 2.53 -1.49 0.06
CA LEU A 18 3.21 -2.49 -0.78
C LEU A 18 4.73 -2.31 -0.81
N LEU A 19 5.19 -1.06 -0.84
CA LEU A 19 6.62 -0.75 -0.72
C LEU A 19 7.17 -1.26 0.62
N GLU A 20 6.48 -1.00 1.73
CA GLU A 20 6.90 -1.48 3.05
C GLU A 20 6.95 -3.01 3.13
N ASP A 21 5.96 -3.71 2.58
CA ASP A 21 5.95 -5.17 2.51
C ASP A 21 7.13 -5.71 1.69
N LEU A 22 7.38 -5.12 0.52
CA LEU A 22 8.51 -5.50 -0.33
C LEU A 22 9.85 -5.23 0.35
N LEU A 23 9.98 -4.14 1.09
CA LEU A 23 11.16 -3.84 1.90
C LEU A 23 11.33 -4.91 2.97
N LYS A 24 10.34 -5.15 3.83
CA LYS A 24 10.41 -6.19 4.88
C LYS A 24 10.83 -7.55 4.31
N LYS A 25 10.28 -7.94 3.16
CA LYS A 25 10.58 -9.21 2.51
C LYS A 25 12.02 -9.32 1.99
N HIS A 26 12.58 -8.24 1.44
CA HIS A 26 13.93 -8.27 0.84
C HIS A 26 15.02 -7.85 1.82
N THR A 27 14.64 -7.21 2.93
CA THR A 27 15.56 -6.72 3.95
C THR A 27 15.03 -6.99 5.37
N PRO A 28 14.81 -8.25 5.76
CA PRO A 28 14.14 -8.61 7.02
C PRO A 28 14.96 -8.26 8.28
N LYS A 29 16.28 -8.12 8.16
CA LYS A 29 17.18 -7.79 9.28
C LYS A 29 17.30 -6.29 9.55
N THR A 30 16.63 -5.46 8.77
CA THR A 30 16.79 -4.01 8.82
C THR A 30 15.44 -3.33 8.93
N SER A 31 15.24 -2.61 10.03
CA SER A 31 14.10 -1.71 10.20
C SER A 31 14.40 -0.39 9.47
N PHE A 32 13.79 -0.18 8.32
CA PHE A 32 13.84 1.10 7.64
C PHE A 32 12.74 2.01 8.18
N ASN A 33 13.14 3.15 8.73
CA ASN A 33 12.21 4.24 8.97
C ASN A 33 12.24 5.17 7.75
N LEU A 34 11.23 5.02 6.87
CA LEU A 34 11.08 5.85 5.66
C LEU A 34 10.79 7.33 6.00
N ASP A 35 10.38 7.63 7.23
CA ASP A 35 10.14 8.98 7.73
C ASP A 35 11.40 9.63 8.34
N SER A 36 12.49 8.87 8.49
CA SER A 36 13.77 9.44 8.95
C SER A 36 14.49 10.10 7.76
N GLU A 37 14.40 11.42 7.67
CA GLU A 37 14.95 12.24 6.57
C GLU A 37 16.47 12.12 6.35
N ASN A 38 17.20 11.28 7.09
CA ASN A 38 18.66 11.31 7.13
C ASN A 38 19.35 9.93 7.11
N ASN A 39 18.78 8.95 6.41
CA ASN A 39 19.46 7.67 6.19
C ASN A 39 20.36 7.73 4.93
N PRO A 40 21.69 7.56 5.03
CA PRO A 40 22.61 7.62 3.89
C PRO A 40 22.42 6.45 2.89
N ASP A 41 21.66 5.43 3.26
CA ASP A 41 21.35 4.26 2.41
C ASP A 41 19.96 4.32 1.78
N ILE A 42 19.17 5.36 2.06
CA ILE A 42 17.85 5.57 1.45
C ILE A 42 17.85 6.90 0.70
N LEU A 43 17.44 6.86 -0.56
CA LEU A 43 17.19 8.07 -1.34
C LEU A 43 15.76 8.03 -1.88
N ILE A 44 14.96 9.01 -1.48
CA ILE A 44 13.60 9.21 -1.98
C ILE A 44 13.61 10.44 -2.89
N ILE A 45 13.27 10.25 -4.15
CA ILE A 45 13.09 11.31 -5.13
C ILE A 45 11.60 11.45 -5.37
N SER A 46 11.07 12.62 -5.03
CA SER A 46 9.70 13.01 -5.30
C SER A 46 9.67 14.38 -5.99
N THR A 47 8.48 14.78 -6.45
CA THR A 47 8.24 16.15 -6.89
C THR A 47 8.00 17.05 -5.68
N GLU A 48 8.85 18.06 -5.50
CA GLU A 48 8.57 19.18 -4.58
C GLU A 48 7.32 19.94 -5.03
N LYS A 49 6.65 20.66 -4.11
CA LYS A 49 5.36 21.34 -4.34
C LYS A 49 5.33 22.27 -5.57
N GLU A 50 6.47 22.77 -6.04
CA GLU A 50 6.55 23.69 -7.18
C GLU A 50 6.99 23.03 -8.51
N LYS A 51 7.58 21.83 -8.50
CA LYS A 51 8.08 21.17 -9.72
C LYS A 51 7.15 20.05 -10.16
N LYS A 52 6.66 20.13 -11.40
CA LYS A 52 5.70 19.15 -11.93
C LYS A 52 6.32 17.82 -12.38
N ASN A 53 7.63 17.79 -12.67
CA ASN A 53 8.30 16.65 -13.30
C ASN A 53 9.63 16.31 -12.60
N ILE A 54 10.01 15.03 -12.67
CA ILE A 54 11.30 14.51 -12.24
C ILE A 54 12.23 14.47 -13.46
N GLY A 55 13.17 15.41 -13.51
CA GLY A 55 14.06 15.59 -14.65
C GLY A 55 15.33 14.72 -14.60
N ILE A 56 16.06 14.69 -15.73
CA ILE A 56 17.33 13.94 -15.85
C ILE A 56 18.37 14.30 -14.78
N GLY A 57 18.38 15.55 -14.29
CA GLY A 57 19.30 15.98 -13.22
C GLY A 57 19.09 15.20 -11.92
N GLN A 58 17.84 14.99 -11.50
CA GLN A 58 17.52 14.21 -10.30
C GLN A 58 17.87 12.74 -10.49
N VAL A 59 17.59 12.18 -11.68
CA VAL A 59 17.99 10.80 -12.01
C VAL A 59 19.50 10.61 -11.98
N LYS A 60 20.30 11.59 -12.45
CA LYS A 60 21.76 11.49 -12.36
C LYS A 60 22.26 11.45 -10.91
N ILE A 61 21.62 12.19 -10.01
CA ILE A 61 21.89 12.12 -8.56
C ILE A 61 21.56 10.71 -8.05
N ALA A 62 20.41 10.17 -8.44
CA ALA A 62 19.99 8.81 -8.09
C ALA A 62 20.98 7.73 -8.55
N ILE A 63 21.46 7.82 -9.78
CA ILE A 63 22.45 6.91 -10.34
C ILE A 63 23.77 7.01 -9.57
N LYS A 64 24.24 8.24 -9.28
CA LYS A 64 25.46 8.44 -8.49
C LYS A 64 25.32 7.85 -7.09
N PHE A 65 24.17 8.04 -6.44
CA PHE A 65 23.87 7.43 -5.15
C PHE A 65 24.01 5.90 -5.20
N LEU A 66 23.57 5.24 -6.26
CA LEU A 66 23.72 3.79 -6.43
C LEU A 66 25.13 3.32 -6.81
N GLN A 67 26.05 4.22 -7.19
CA GLN A 67 27.45 3.86 -7.46
C GLN A 67 28.26 3.65 -6.16
N GLU A 68 27.79 4.20 -5.05
CA GLU A 68 28.42 4.05 -3.74
C GLU A 68 27.80 2.87 -3.00
N LYS A 69 28.64 2.04 -2.36
CA LYS A 69 28.16 0.92 -1.54
C LYS A 69 27.32 1.42 -0.36
N PRO A 70 26.43 0.56 0.20
CA PRO A 70 25.72 0.87 1.43
C PRO A 70 26.70 1.19 2.58
N PHE A 71 26.32 2.12 3.44
CA PHE A 71 27.11 2.60 4.58
C PHE A 71 26.80 1.82 5.86
N SER A 72 25.53 1.72 6.24
CA SER A 72 25.07 1.09 7.49
C SER A 72 24.31 -0.22 7.26
N HIS A 73 23.70 -0.39 6.09
CA HIS A 73 22.79 -1.50 5.80
C HIS A 73 23.37 -2.47 4.77
N GLU A 74 22.78 -3.65 4.61
CA GLU A 74 23.18 -4.60 3.56
C GLU A 74 22.74 -4.11 2.16
N ASN A 75 21.72 -3.25 2.11
CA ASN A 75 21.10 -2.78 0.87
C ASN A 75 21.02 -1.26 0.82
N LYS A 76 21.02 -0.74 -0.41
CA LYS A 76 20.77 0.67 -0.70
C LYS A 76 19.42 0.81 -1.40
N ILE A 77 18.56 1.66 -0.88
CA ILE A 77 17.18 1.80 -1.32
C ILE A 77 17.04 3.11 -2.10
N LEU A 78 16.58 3.01 -3.35
CA LEU A 78 16.23 4.15 -4.17
C LEU A 78 14.74 4.12 -4.48
N ILE A 79 14.03 5.19 -4.16
CA ILE A 79 12.58 5.29 -4.34
C ILE A 79 12.28 6.52 -5.20
N PHE A 80 11.58 6.31 -6.31
CA PHE A 80 10.94 7.38 -7.06
C PHE A 80 9.46 7.41 -6.69
N ASP A 81 9.09 8.34 -5.81
CA ASP A 81 7.68 8.61 -5.52
C ASP A 81 7.08 9.43 -6.66
N LYS A 82 5.95 8.96 -7.19
CA LYS A 82 5.28 9.50 -8.39
C LYS A 82 6.14 9.38 -9.65
N ALA A 83 6.59 8.16 -9.94
CA ALA A 83 7.42 7.84 -11.10
C ALA A 83 6.79 8.20 -12.46
N GLU A 84 5.46 8.35 -12.56
CA GLU A 84 4.77 8.92 -13.73
C GLU A 84 5.22 10.34 -14.07
N ARG A 85 5.88 11.03 -13.13
CA ARG A 85 6.43 12.37 -13.33
C ARG A 85 7.83 12.37 -13.95
N LEU A 86 8.45 11.21 -14.14
CA LEU A 86 9.75 11.10 -14.82
C LEU A 86 9.64 11.53 -16.28
N THR A 87 10.47 12.49 -16.70
CA THR A 87 10.54 12.86 -18.12
C THR A 87 11.10 11.70 -18.95
N THR A 88 10.82 11.69 -20.25
CA THR A 88 11.31 10.66 -21.17
C THR A 88 12.84 10.54 -21.12
N GLU A 89 13.55 11.67 -21.05
CA GLU A 89 15.01 11.69 -20.94
C GLU A 89 15.49 11.10 -19.60
N ALA A 90 14.76 11.36 -18.51
CA ALA A 90 15.06 10.81 -17.19
C ALA A 90 14.88 9.28 -17.17
N GLN A 91 13.79 8.78 -17.78
CA GLN A 91 13.53 7.34 -17.91
C GLN A 91 14.60 6.64 -18.77
N ASN A 92 15.00 7.24 -19.89
CA ASN A 92 16.05 6.71 -20.75
C ASN A 92 17.41 6.64 -20.03
N ALA A 93 17.72 7.63 -19.19
CA ALA A 93 18.95 7.64 -18.39
C ALA A 93 18.99 6.52 -17.35
N LEU A 94 17.85 6.06 -16.83
CA LEU A 94 17.75 4.97 -15.87
C LEU A 94 17.96 3.58 -16.50
N LEU A 95 17.82 3.42 -17.82
CA LEU A 95 17.74 2.09 -18.47
C LEU A 95 18.92 1.18 -18.12
N LYS A 96 20.15 1.70 -18.18
CA LYS A 96 21.35 0.90 -17.85
C LYS A 96 21.34 0.43 -16.40
N THR A 97 20.94 1.30 -15.48
CA THR A 97 20.89 1.00 -14.05
C THR A 97 19.76 0.02 -13.71
N LEU A 98 18.64 0.07 -14.43
CA LEU A 98 17.54 -0.88 -14.24
C LEU A 98 17.82 -2.25 -14.86
N GLU A 99 18.64 -2.30 -15.91
CA GLU A 99 19.04 -3.55 -16.58
C GLU A 99 20.01 -4.36 -15.73
N GLU A 100 21.01 -3.70 -15.16
CA GLU A 100 22.02 -4.32 -14.28
C GLU A 100 22.13 -3.51 -12.98
N PRO A 101 21.12 -3.57 -12.09
CA PRO A 101 21.19 -2.88 -10.81
C PRO A 101 22.32 -3.46 -9.95
N PRO A 102 23.08 -2.61 -9.22
CA PRO A 102 24.11 -3.07 -8.29
C PRO A 102 23.56 -4.13 -7.33
N GLU A 103 24.39 -5.09 -6.92
CA GLU A 103 23.88 -6.26 -6.17
C GLU A 103 23.15 -5.93 -4.86
N PHE A 104 23.51 -4.81 -4.24
CA PHE A 104 22.94 -4.30 -3.01
C PHE A 104 21.74 -3.36 -3.26
N ALA A 105 21.45 -2.98 -4.50
CA ALA A 105 20.46 -1.95 -4.82
C ALA A 105 19.04 -2.53 -4.87
N LEU A 106 18.13 -1.85 -4.18
CA LEU A 106 16.68 -2.03 -4.30
C LEU A 106 16.09 -0.73 -4.85
N ILE A 107 15.52 -0.81 -6.06
CA ILE A 107 14.99 0.36 -6.78
C ILE A 107 13.48 0.23 -6.88
N PHE A 108 12.75 1.26 -6.49
CA PHE A 108 11.29 1.28 -6.48
C PHE A 108 10.76 2.46 -7.29
N LEU A 109 9.90 2.17 -8.27
CA LEU A 109 9.16 3.15 -9.07
C LEU A 109 7.69 3.10 -8.67
N LEU A 110 7.23 4.08 -7.87
CA LEU A 110 5.84 4.12 -7.40
C LEU A 110 5.02 4.95 -8.37
N THR A 111 3.99 4.35 -8.97
CA THR A 111 3.15 5.05 -9.96
C THR A 111 1.71 4.54 -9.94
N PRO A 112 0.68 5.35 -10.26
CA PRO A 112 -0.69 4.86 -10.35
C PRO A 112 -0.85 3.72 -11.36
N THR A 113 -0.17 3.82 -12.51
CA THR A 113 -0.23 2.82 -13.60
C THR A 113 1.14 2.62 -14.24
N ALA A 114 1.49 1.36 -14.51
CA ALA A 114 2.74 1.03 -15.21
C ALA A 114 2.79 1.63 -16.63
N SER A 115 1.63 1.89 -17.26
CA SER A 115 1.56 2.49 -18.60
C SER A 115 2.05 3.93 -18.66
N ALA A 116 2.25 4.60 -17.51
CA ALA A 116 2.86 5.92 -17.46
C ALA A 116 4.39 5.88 -17.68
N LEU A 117 5.00 4.70 -17.65
CA LEU A 117 6.43 4.49 -17.87
C LEU A 117 6.67 3.92 -19.27
N LEU A 118 7.84 4.20 -19.84
CA LEU A 118 8.29 3.64 -21.11
C LEU A 118 8.31 2.11 -21.05
N GLU A 119 7.92 1.45 -22.14
CA GLU A 119 7.93 0.00 -22.26
C GLU A 119 9.33 -0.60 -21.97
N THR A 120 10.38 0.14 -22.36
CA THR A 120 11.78 -0.21 -22.09
C THR A 120 12.13 -0.23 -20.61
N VAL A 121 11.54 0.67 -19.80
CA VAL A 121 11.63 0.65 -18.33
C VAL A 121 10.81 -0.50 -17.77
N GLN A 122 9.57 -0.66 -18.23
CA GLN A 122 8.68 -1.71 -17.76
C GLN A 122 9.24 -3.12 -17.95
N SER A 123 9.95 -3.37 -19.06
CA SER A 123 10.55 -4.68 -19.38
C SER A 123 11.69 -5.08 -18.43
N ARG A 124 12.32 -4.11 -17.75
CA ARG A 124 13.48 -4.31 -16.86
C ARG A 124 13.11 -4.34 -15.38
N CYS A 125 11.84 -4.11 -15.05
CA CYS A 125 11.37 -4.04 -13.67
C CYS A 125 10.33 -5.11 -13.39
N LYS A 126 10.34 -5.64 -12.16
CA LYS A 126 9.27 -6.50 -11.65
C LYS A 126 8.05 -5.65 -11.33
N LYS A 127 6.92 -5.93 -11.98
CA LYS A 127 5.66 -5.23 -11.74
C LYS A 127 4.97 -5.84 -10.52
N ILE A 128 4.60 -4.99 -9.57
CA ILE A 128 3.83 -5.33 -8.38
C ILE A 128 2.55 -4.50 -8.42
N ASN A 129 1.41 -5.17 -8.29
CA ASN A 129 0.08 -4.57 -8.27
C ASN A 129 -0.61 -5.04 -6.98
N PRO A 130 -1.38 -4.19 -6.27
CA PRO A 130 -2.23 -4.61 -5.15
C PRO A 130 -3.10 -5.85 -5.42
N ASP A 131 -3.51 -6.09 -6.67
CA ASP A 131 -4.27 -7.30 -7.00
C ASP A 131 -3.42 -8.59 -6.94
N GLN A 132 -2.10 -8.47 -7.12
CA GLN A 132 -1.15 -9.61 -7.16
C GLN A 132 -0.57 -9.97 -5.78
N THR A 133 -0.70 -9.11 -4.77
CA THR A 133 -0.29 -9.43 -3.40
C THR A 133 -1.31 -10.27 -2.63
N ARG A 134 -2.44 -10.64 -3.24
CA ARG A 134 -3.40 -11.64 -2.71
C ARG A 134 -2.86 -13.08 -2.71
N GLY A 135 -1.59 -13.31 -3.11
CA GLY A 135 -1.07 -14.65 -3.40
C GLY A 135 0.38 -14.92 -2.99
N THR A 136 0.86 -14.46 -1.84
CA THR A 136 1.98 -15.17 -1.18
C THR A 136 1.77 -15.22 0.33
N ASN A 137 1.48 -16.43 0.80
CA ASN A 137 1.60 -16.82 2.19
C ASN A 137 2.97 -16.43 2.74
N SER A 138 2.99 -15.47 3.66
CA SER A 138 3.88 -15.48 4.81
C SER A 138 3.21 -14.64 5.87
N ALA A 139 2.59 -15.35 6.82
CA ALA A 139 2.17 -14.80 8.08
C ALA A 139 3.35 -14.07 8.71
N GLU A 140 3.22 -12.75 8.89
CA GLU A 140 3.88 -12.01 9.96
C GLU A 140 3.23 -10.64 10.13
N THR A 141 2.47 -10.58 11.21
CA THR A 141 1.82 -9.45 11.85
C THR A 141 2.67 -8.17 11.87
N VAL A 142 2.19 -7.09 11.25
CA VAL A 142 2.34 -5.73 11.80
C VAL A 142 1.03 -4.98 11.56
N SER A 143 0.25 -4.96 12.62
CA SER A 143 -0.99 -4.21 12.82
C SER A 143 -0.72 -2.71 12.89
N SER A 144 -1.26 -1.96 11.94
CA SER A 144 -1.96 -0.73 12.30
C SER A 144 -3.45 -1.07 12.33
N GLU A 145 -4.16 -0.69 13.39
CA GLU A 145 -5.60 -0.95 13.56
C GLU A 145 -6.42 -0.37 12.38
N LYS A 146 -5.87 0.67 11.72
CA LYS A 146 -6.44 1.34 10.56
C LYS A 146 -6.29 0.54 9.25
N ASP A 147 -5.27 -0.31 9.13
CA ASP A 147 -5.09 -1.20 7.98
C ASP A 147 -5.96 -2.45 8.06
N ALA A 148 -6.16 -3.00 9.27
CA ALA A 148 -7.10 -4.11 9.49
C ALA A 148 -8.54 -3.70 9.16
N ALA A 149 -8.91 -2.46 9.48
CA ALA A 149 -10.21 -1.91 9.13
C ALA A 149 -10.42 -1.71 7.61
N ASN A 150 -9.40 -1.83 6.76
CA ASN A 150 -9.57 -1.72 5.32
C ASN A 150 -9.83 -3.07 4.64
N ASN A 151 -9.67 -4.18 5.35
CA ASN A 151 -9.84 -5.53 4.84
C ASN A 151 -10.87 -6.32 5.67
N PHE A 152 -12.08 -6.44 5.14
CA PHE A 152 -13.18 -7.17 5.73
C PHE A 152 -12.84 -8.65 5.99
N GLU A 153 -12.02 -9.28 5.12
CA GLU A 153 -11.56 -10.66 5.36
C GLU A 153 -10.65 -10.79 6.60
N ASP A 154 -9.94 -9.73 6.98
CA ASP A 154 -9.12 -9.75 8.18
C ASP A 154 -9.97 -9.55 9.43
N ILE A 155 -11.01 -8.70 9.35
CA ILE A 155 -12.02 -8.56 10.41
C ILE A 155 -12.71 -9.90 10.71
N LEU A 156 -13.03 -10.68 9.66
CA LEU A 156 -13.60 -12.03 9.81
C LEU A 156 -12.68 -12.98 10.59
N LYS A 157 -11.35 -12.81 10.49
CA LYS A 157 -10.37 -13.66 11.19
C LYS A 157 -10.08 -13.20 12.63
N MET A 158 -10.47 -11.99 13.00
CA MET A 158 -10.25 -11.43 14.34
C MET A 158 -11.14 -12.10 15.39
N ARG A 159 -10.66 -12.15 16.63
CA ARG A 159 -11.46 -12.54 17.79
C ARG A 159 -12.49 -11.46 18.10
N VAL A 160 -13.61 -11.86 18.71
CA VAL A 160 -14.69 -10.93 19.10
C VAL A 160 -14.17 -9.72 19.89
N GLY A 161 -13.26 -9.93 20.85
CA GLY A 161 -12.67 -8.82 21.62
C GLY A 161 -11.90 -7.82 20.77
N GLU A 162 -11.10 -8.29 19.81
CA GLU A 162 -10.31 -7.44 18.91
C GLU A 162 -11.24 -6.64 17.97
N ARG A 163 -12.34 -7.23 17.52
CA ARG A 163 -13.33 -6.51 16.71
C ARG A 163 -14.02 -5.40 17.50
N LEU A 164 -14.32 -5.64 18.78
CA LEU A 164 -14.92 -4.62 19.64
C LEU A 164 -13.97 -3.45 19.90
N GLU A 165 -12.67 -3.71 20.09
CA GLU A 165 -11.65 -2.66 20.17
C GLU A 165 -11.58 -1.86 18.86
N LEU A 166 -11.62 -2.54 17.71
CA LEU A 166 -11.68 -1.89 16.41
C LEU A 166 -12.91 -0.97 16.26
N ALA A 167 -14.08 -1.39 16.74
CA ALA A 167 -15.30 -0.56 16.70
C ALA A 167 -15.14 0.74 17.49
N ILE A 168 -14.39 0.71 18.60
CA ILE A 168 -14.10 1.90 19.41
C ILE A 168 -13.21 2.86 18.64
N GLU A 169 -12.15 2.36 17.99
CA GLU A 169 -11.24 3.21 17.23
C GLU A 169 -11.91 3.80 15.99
N LEU A 170 -12.65 3.01 15.23
CA LEU A 170 -13.37 3.48 14.03
C LEU A 170 -14.45 4.50 14.35
N ALA A 171 -15.05 4.43 15.53
CA ALA A 171 -16.02 5.42 15.97
C ALA A 171 -15.40 6.80 16.28
N LYS A 172 -14.08 6.92 16.37
CA LYS A 172 -13.37 8.20 16.54
C LYS A 172 -13.09 8.90 15.21
N GLU A 173 -13.19 8.19 14.09
CA GLU A 173 -12.95 8.74 12.76
C GLU A 173 -14.08 9.71 12.36
N GLU A 174 -13.78 10.57 11.39
CA GLU A 174 -14.80 11.43 10.77
C GLU A 174 -15.89 10.58 10.13
N ARG A 175 -17.15 11.02 10.23
CA ARG A 175 -18.30 10.25 9.75
C ARG A 175 -18.18 9.92 8.25
N GLU A 176 -17.69 10.87 7.46
CA GLU A 176 -17.46 10.70 6.02
C GLU A 176 -16.46 9.58 5.74
N ASP A 177 -15.37 9.52 6.52
CA ASP A 177 -14.34 8.49 6.39
C ASP A 177 -14.89 7.12 6.78
N LEU A 178 -15.68 7.03 7.86
CA LEU A 178 -16.33 5.79 8.26
C LEU A 178 -17.30 5.27 7.19
N ILE A 179 -18.10 6.14 6.57
CA ILE A 179 -19.00 5.76 5.47
C ILE A 179 -18.20 5.21 4.28
N ASN A 180 -17.10 5.87 3.91
CA ASN A 180 -16.21 5.42 2.84
C ASN A 180 -15.59 4.04 3.15
N MET A 181 -15.28 3.76 4.43
CA MET A 181 -14.79 2.46 4.87
C MET A 181 -15.87 1.38 4.77
N LEU A 182 -17.10 1.68 5.21
CA LEU A 182 -18.23 0.77 5.07
C LEU A 182 -18.57 0.47 3.61
N ASP A 183 -18.40 1.44 2.71
CA ASP A 183 -18.52 1.20 1.27
C ASP A 183 -17.54 0.15 0.75
N ASN A 184 -16.28 0.24 1.21
CA ASN A 184 -15.28 -0.76 0.88
C ASN A 184 -15.64 -2.14 1.46
N TRP A 185 -16.15 -2.19 2.70
CA TRP A 185 -16.62 -3.45 3.30
C TRP A 185 -17.80 -4.06 2.56
N VAL A 186 -18.73 -3.25 2.06
CA VAL A 186 -19.86 -3.73 1.24
C VAL A 186 -19.35 -4.35 -0.06
N VAL A 187 -18.37 -3.74 -0.72
CA VAL A 187 -17.76 -4.30 -1.94
C VAL A 187 -17.08 -5.63 -1.62
N GLN A 188 -16.28 -5.70 -0.56
CA GLN A 188 -15.58 -6.91 -0.15
C GLN A 188 -16.54 -8.01 0.32
N GLY A 189 -17.55 -7.67 1.11
CA GLY A 189 -18.58 -8.60 1.57
C GLY A 189 -19.38 -9.20 0.42
N ARG A 190 -19.63 -8.43 -0.66
CA ARG A 190 -20.21 -8.97 -1.91
C ARG A 190 -19.27 -9.97 -2.57
N GLU A 191 -17.97 -9.70 -2.65
CA GLU A 191 -16.99 -10.66 -3.19
C GLU A 191 -16.97 -11.94 -2.37
N VAL A 192 -17.02 -11.84 -1.04
CA VAL A 192 -17.08 -13.00 -0.14
C VAL A 192 -18.36 -13.80 -0.34
N LEU A 193 -19.52 -13.13 -0.43
CA LEU A 193 -20.81 -13.79 -0.67
C LEU A 193 -20.85 -14.52 -2.02
N LEU A 194 -20.25 -13.94 -3.07
CA LEU A 194 -20.15 -14.58 -4.38
C LEU A 194 -19.29 -15.84 -4.36
N LYS A 195 -18.21 -15.85 -3.56
CA LYS A 195 -17.34 -17.02 -3.40
C LYS A 195 -18.00 -18.09 -2.52
N ASN A 196 -18.68 -17.68 -1.45
CA ASN A 196 -19.29 -18.55 -0.44
C ASN A 196 -20.71 -18.07 -0.08
N PRO A 197 -21.73 -18.48 -0.86
CA PRO A 197 -23.11 -18.01 -0.68
C PRO A 197 -23.82 -18.70 0.49
N THR A 198 -23.53 -18.25 1.71
CA THR A 198 -24.19 -18.70 2.95
C THR A 198 -25.20 -17.66 3.45
N ALA A 199 -26.20 -18.10 4.22
CA ALA A 199 -27.18 -17.19 4.84
C ALA A 199 -26.48 -16.17 5.78
N GLU A 200 -25.48 -16.63 6.51
CA GLU A 200 -24.64 -15.83 7.41
C GLU A 200 -23.90 -14.72 6.66
N ASN A 201 -23.23 -15.03 5.53
CA ASN A 201 -22.54 -14.03 4.72
C ASN A 201 -23.52 -13.00 4.11
N ALA A 202 -24.74 -13.43 3.76
CA ALA A 202 -25.77 -12.53 3.26
C ALA A 202 -26.30 -11.60 4.36
N GLU A 203 -26.48 -12.12 5.57
CA GLU A 203 -26.87 -11.36 6.75
C GLU A 203 -25.81 -10.33 7.14
N ASN A 204 -24.54 -10.73 7.15
CA ASN A 204 -23.39 -9.84 7.42
C ASN A 204 -23.31 -8.66 6.45
N LEU A 205 -23.51 -8.94 5.16
CA LEU A 205 -23.56 -7.89 4.13
C LEU A 205 -24.77 -6.96 4.34
N ASN A 206 -25.94 -7.52 4.68
CA ASN A 206 -27.14 -6.71 4.94
C ASN A 206 -26.97 -5.80 6.16
N LEU A 207 -26.38 -6.29 7.25
CA LEU A 207 -26.10 -5.49 8.45
C LEU A 207 -25.11 -4.35 8.16
N THR A 208 -24.07 -4.62 7.35
CA THR A 208 -23.10 -3.61 6.94
C THR A 208 -23.76 -2.54 6.05
N LEU A 209 -24.62 -2.96 5.11
CA LEU A 209 -25.41 -2.05 4.28
C LEU A 209 -26.37 -1.19 5.09
N GLN A 210 -27.03 -1.79 6.08
CA GLN A 210 -27.97 -1.09 6.95
C GLN A 210 -27.25 -0.03 7.79
N LEU A 211 -26.13 -0.39 8.43
CA LEU A 211 -25.31 0.56 9.19
C LEU A 211 -24.86 1.73 8.33
N LYS A 212 -24.42 1.45 7.10
CA LYS A 212 -24.01 2.49 6.15
C LYS A 212 -25.18 3.46 5.86
N GLN A 213 -26.35 2.94 5.53
CA GLN A 213 -27.53 3.76 5.24
C GLN A 213 -27.98 4.58 6.45
N ASP A 214 -27.89 4.00 7.65
CA ASP A 214 -28.25 4.67 8.89
C ASP A 214 -27.29 5.84 9.16
N LEU A 215 -25.98 5.66 8.96
CA LEU A 215 -24.98 6.72 9.11
C LEU A 215 -25.13 7.86 8.09
N GLU A 216 -25.54 7.53 6.87
CA GLU A 216 -25.81 8.51 5.80
C GLU A 216 -27.08 9.33 6.07
N LYS A 217 -28.13 8.71 6.60
CA LYS A 217 -29.48 9.30 6.65
C LYS A 217 -29.93 9.78 8.03
N THR A 218 -29.27 9.33 9.09
CA THR A 218 -29.72 9.54 10.47
C THR A 218 -28.56 9.89 11.41
N ASN A 219 -28.88 10.28 12.64
CA ASN A 219 -27.88 10.55 13.68
C ASN A 219 -27.69 9.33 14.60
N VAL A 220 -27.44 8.16 14.02
CA VAL A 220 -27.14 6.94 14.77
C VAL A 220 -25.76 7.00 15.42
N ASN A 221 -25.61 6.27 16.53
CA ASN A 221 -24.34 6.09 17.21
C ASN A 221 -23.46 5.11 16.41
N ALA A 222 -22.40 5.64 15.78
CA ALA A 222 -21.48 4.88 14.95
C ALA A 222 -20.86 3.67 15.67
N ARG A 223 -20.47 3.85 16.93
CA ARG A 223 -19.87 2.79 17.75
C ARG A 223 -20.84 1.63 17.94
N LEU A 224 -22.06 1.91 18.39
CA LEU A 224 -23.07 0.88 18.63
C LEU A 224 -23.42 0.12 17.33
N GLY A 225 -23.47 0.85 16.22
CA GLY A 225 -23.68 0.26 14.90
C GLY A 225 -22.56 -0.71 14.50
N LEU A 226 -21.30 -0.29 14.67
CA LEU A 226 -20.12 -1.12 14.39
C LEU A 226 -20.05 -2.36 15.30
N GLU A 227 -20.29 -2.20 16.59
CA GLU A 227 -20.35 -3.31 17.55
C GLU A 227 -21.42 -4.34 17.13
N ASN A 228 -22.59 -3.87 16.69
CA ASN A 228 -23.66 -4.76 16.20
C ASN A 228 -23.23 -5.54 14.95
N VAL A 229 -22.62 -4.87 13.96
CA VAL A 229 -22.09 -5.56 12.78
C VAL A 229 -21.09 -6.63 13.19
N PHE A 230 -20.11 -6.28 14.03
CA PHE A 230 -19.01 -7.17 14.40
C PHE A 230 -19.39 -8.38 15.25
N LEU A 231 -20.44 -8.27 16.08
CA LEU A 231 -20.96 -9.39 16.87
C LEU A 231 -21.65 -10.45 16.01
N HIS A 232 -22.18 -10.08 14.85
CA HIS A 232 -22.87 -11.00 13.95
C HIS A 232 -21.94 -11.64 12.91
N LEU A 233 -20.68 -11.19 12.81
CA LEU A 233 -19.63 -11.76 11.94
C LEU A 233 -19.08 -13.13 12.43
N LEU A 234 -19.90 -13.98 13.06
CA LEU A 234 -19.47 -15.24 13.71
C LEU A 234 -19.84 -16.49 12.89
#